data_AF-A0A7S2T563-F1
#
_entry.id   AF-A0A7S2T563-F1
#
_cell.length_a   1.000
_cell.length_b   1.000
_cell.length_c   1.000
_cell.angle_alpha   90.00
_cell.angle_beta   90.00
_cell.angle_gamma   90.00
#
_symmetry.space_group_name_H-M   'P 1'
#
loop_
_entity.id
_entity.type
_entity.pdbx_description
1 polymer ?
#
loop_
_entity_poly.entity_id
_entity_poly.type
_entity_poly.pdbx_seq_one_letter_code
_entity_poly.pdbx_strand_id
1 'polypeptide(L)'
;LPYLSDQLQELYPAVRQKLSKALRTWKPSETMDALPMLKAWKPVFGTKAWDKFTSAVVMPKLEGALAGLEIDPKNKPDTSRLVRVIGWSDIVSHRMMCAMLRELFFPKLLQSLFTWLTGNPEFDEVVEWYEGWKGLFP
;
A
#
# COMPACT_ATOMS: atom_id res chain seq x y z
N LEU A 1 30.98 9.09 8.54
CA LEU A 1 30.30 10.38 8.86
C LEU A 1 29.46 10.27 10.16
N PRO A 2 30.03 9.96 11.35
CA PRO A 2 29.24 9.81 12.58
C PRO A 2 28.86 11.17 13.20
N TYR A 3 29.76 12.15 13.15
CA TYR A 3 29.59 13.45 13.81
C TYR A 3 28.53 14.38 13.17
N LEU A 4 28.21 14.15 11.89
CA LEU A 4 27.12 14.85 11.21
C LEU A 4 25.74 14.38 11.68
N SER A 5 25.63 13.12 12.14
CA SER A 5 24.38 12.54 12.63
C SER A 5 23.88 13.27 13.88
N ASP A 6 24.76 13.55 14.83
CA ASP A 6 24.40 14.18 16.10
C ASP A 6 23.99 15.65 15.93
N GLN A 7 24.68 16.40 15.07
CA GLN A 7 24.30 17.77 14.72
C GLN A 7 22.99 17.83 13.92
N LEU A 8 22.71 16.81 13.11
CA LEU A 8 21.45 16.69 12.37
C LEU A 8 20.26 16.35 13.29
N GLN A 9 20.49 15.75 14.48
CA GLN A 9 19.40 15.41 15.40
C GLN A 9 18.58 16.62 15.83
N GLU A 10 19.23 17.76 16.06
CA GLU A 10 18.54 19.02 16.41
C GLU A 10 17.63 19.53 15.29
N LEU A 11 17.94 19.19 14.04
CA LEU A 11 17.15 19.58 12.87
C LEU A 11 16.02 18.60 12.54
N TYR A 12 16.04 17.38 13.10
CA TYR A 12 15.02 16.37 12.84
C TYR A 12 13.59 16.85 13.10
N PRO A 13 13.26 17.56 14.18
CA PRO A 13 11.90 18.08 14.39
C PRO A 13 11.42 18.97 13.24
N ALA A 14 12.27 19.89 12.77
CA ALA A 14 11.95 20.80 11.68
C ALA A 14 11.77 20.06 10.34
N VAL A 15 12.64 19.07 10.06
CA VAL A 15 12.53 18.27 8.84
C VAL A 15 11.30 17.37 8.88
N ARG A 16 10.99 16.74 10.02
CA ARG A 16 9.77 15.96 10.23
C ARG A 16 8.52 16.79 9.95
N GLN A 17 8.48 18.05 10.43
CA GLN A 17 7.38 18.96 10.15
C GLN A 17 7.26 19.29 8.66
N LYS A 18 8.36 19.62 7.99
CA LYS A 18 8.36 19.94 6.55
C LYS A 18 7.93 18.74 5.69
N LEU A 19 8.45 17.55 5.96
CA LEU A 19 8.04 16.29 5.31
C LEU A 19 6.57 16.01 5.54
N SER A 20 6.10 16.16 6.79
CA SER A 20 4.68 15.93 7.10
C SER A 20 3.78 16.87 6.33
N LYS A 21 4.17 18.15 6.17
CA LYS A 21 3.42 19.13 5.39
C LYS A 21 3.43 18.78 3.89
N ALA A 22 4.59 18.45 3.32
CA ALA A 22 4.73 18.10 1.90
C ALA A 22 3.93 16.83 1.53
N LEU A 23 3.95 15.82 2.41
CA LEU A 23 3.28 14.55 2.16
C LEU A 23 1.77 14.60 2.35
N ARG A 24 1.25 15.60 3.09
CA ARG A 24 -0.20 15.86 3.16
C ARG A 24 -0.75 16.25 1.80
N THR A 25 -0.05 17.11 1.05
CA THR A 25 -0.47 17.55 -0.30
C THR A 25 -0.08 16.59 -1.44
N TRP A 26 0.72 15.57 -1.15
CA TRP A 26 1.23 14.61 -2.14
C TRP A 26 0.15 13.67 -2.73
N LYS A 27 0.33 13.13 -3.95
CA LYS A 27 -0.59 12.15 -4.56
C LYS A 27 0.12 10.82 -4.85
N PRO A 28 -0.46 9.67 -4.47
CA PRO A 28 0.16 8.34 -4.68
C PRO A 28 0.22 7.91 -6.14
N SER A 29 -0.56 8.53 -7.02
CA SER A 29 -0.58 8.24 -8.46
C SER A 29 0.66 8.74 -9.22
N GLU A 30 1.47 9.63 -8.61
CA GLU A 30 2.52 10.35 -9.35
C GLU A 30 3.94 9.77 -9.16
N THR A 31 4.24 8.97 -8.14
CA THR A 31 5.64 8.56 -7.89
C THR A 31 5.80 7.34 -6.99
N MET A 32 6.19 6.20 -7.56
CA MET A 32 6.97 5.19 -6.81
C MET A 32 8.36 5.74 -6.44
N ASP A 33 8.80 6.81 -7.11
CA ASP A 33 10.12 7.45 -6.94
C ASP A 33 10.29 8.17 -5.59
N ALA A 34 9.22 8.42 -4.85
CA ALA A 34 9.28 8.99 -3.50
C ALA A 34 9.56 7.95 -2.41
N LEU A 35 9.39 6.65 -2.71
CA LEU A 35 9.59 5.56 -1.75
C LEU A 35 11.02 5.52 -1.18
N PRO A 36 12.11 5.62 -1.99
CA PRO A 36 13.47 5.61 -1.46
C PRO A 36 13.73 6.76 -0.49
N MET A 37 13.22 7.95 -0.82
CA MET A 37 13.33 9.12 0.06
C MET A 37 12.61 8.87 1.39
N LEU A 38 11.36 8.38 1.35
CA LEU A 38 10.59 8.09 2.56
C LEU A 38 11.24 7.00 3.43
N LYS A 39 11.80 5.95 2.83
CA LYS A 39 12.50 4.89 3.57
C LYS A 39 13.67 5.44 4.38
N ALA A 40 14.43 6.41 3.85
CA ALA A 40 15.55 7.03 4.56
C ALA A 40 15.13 7.79 5.83
N TRP A 41 13.87 8.25 5.91
CA TRP A 41 13.34 8.97 7.07
C TRP A 41 12.72 8.06 8.13
N LYS A 42 12.39 6.80 7.82
CA LYS A 42 11.79 5.87 8.76
C LYS A 42 12.62 5.68 10.05
N PRO A 43 13.95 5.46 9.99
CA PRO A 43 14.79 5.37 11.20
C PRO A 43 14.81 6.67 12.00
N VAL A 44 14.72 7.82 11.31
CA VAL A 44 14.80 9.14 11.92
C VAL A 44 13.55 9.47 12.72
N PHE A 45 12.35 9.05 12.31
CA PHE A 45 11.10 9.34 13.04
C PHE A 45 10.92 8.49 14.30
N GLY A 46 11.48 7.29 14.32
CA GLY A 46 11.16 6.26 15.30
C GLY A 46 9.80 5.60 15.02
N THR A 47 9.68 4.30 15.29
CA THR A 47 8.58 3.44 14.85
C THR A 47 7.19 4.00 15.19
N LYS A 48 6.96 4.39 16.45
CA LYS A 48 5.64 4.87 16.90
C LYS A 48 5.20 6.16 16.21
N ALA A 49 6.12 7.12 16.03
CA ALA A 49 5.81 8.37 15.35
C ALA A 49 5.63 8.16 13.84
N TRP A 50 6.41 7.25 13.25
CA TRP A 50 6.28 6.85 11.85
C TRP A 50 4.95 6.16 11.56
N ASP A 51 4.51 5.24 12.41
CA ASP A 51 3.22 4.56 12.25
C ASP A 51 2.05 5.55 12.38
N LYS A 52 2.10 6.45 13.36
CA LYS A 52 1.09 7.52 13.50
C LYS A 52 1.06 8.43 12.27
N PHE A 53 2.23 8.77 11.74
CA PHE A 53 2.37 9.61 10.56
C PHE A 53 1.82 8.92 9.31
N THR A 54 2.26 7.68 9.03
CA THR A 54 1.83 6.92 7.86
C THR A 54 0.34 6.58 7.91
N SER A 55 -0.20 6.31 9.10
CA SER A 55 -1.64 6.10 9.30
C SER A 55 -2.46 7.34 8.96
N ALA A 56 -1.97 8.55 9.26
CA ALA A 56 -2.72 9.78 9.01
C ALA A 56 -2.59 10.30 7.57
N VAL A 57 -1.48 9.99 6.88
CA VAL A 57 -1.12 10.64 5.61
C VAL A 57 -1.07 9.66 4.43
N VAL A 58 -0.53 8.47 4.65
CA VAL A 58 -0.29 7.46 3.60
C VAL A 58 -1.50 6.53 3.47
N MET A 59 -2.01 6.00 4.59
CA MET A 59 -3.10 5.01 4.55
C MET A 59 -4.36 5.48 3.82
N PRO A 60 -4.92 6.69 4.07
CA PRO A 60 -6.14 7.11 3.39
C PRO A 60 -5.98 7.17 1.86
N LYS A 61 -4.76 7.40 1.39
CA LYS A 61 -4.41 7.48 -0.03
C LYS A 61 -4.31 6.08 -0.64
N LEU A 62 -3.75 5.11 0.08
CA LEU A 62 -3.71 3.71 -0.33
C LEU A 62 -5.11 3.09 -0.33
N GLU A 63 -5.89 3.35 0.71
CA GLU A 63 -7.29 2.93 0.82
C GLU A 63 -8.11 3.50 -0.34
N GLY A 64 -7.99 4.80 -0.63
CA GLY A 64 -8.67 5.41 -1.77
C GLY A 64 -8.25 4.81 -3.13
N ALA A 65 -6.96 4.50 -3.30
CA ALA A 65 -6.48 3.84 -4.53
C ALA A 65 -7.02 2.41 -4.68
N LEU A 66 -7.17 1.69 -3.57
CA LEU A 66 -7.67 0.31 -3.53
C LEU A 66 -9.21 0.22 -3.56
N ALA A 67 -9.91 1.22 -3.03
CA ALA A 67 -11.36 1.27 -2.99
C ALA A 67 -11.97 1.24 -4.40
N GLY A 68 -11.31 1.90 -5.36
CA GLY A 68 -11.68 1.89 -6.78
C GLY A 68 -11.19 0.67 -7.57
N LEU A 69 -10.63 -0.36 -6.93
CA LEU A 69 -10.28 -1.60 -7.59
C LEU A 69 -11.56 -2.38 -7.93
N GLU A 70 -11.74 -2.67 -9.21
CA GLU A 70 -12.75 -3.57 -9.73
C GLU A 70 -12.16 -4.98 -9.88
N ILE A 71 -12.89 -5.98 -9.38
CA ILE A 71 -12.50 -7.38 -9.47
C ILE A 71 -13.63 -8.12 -10.17
N ASP A 72 -13.53 -8.20 -11.50
CA ASP A 72 -14.51 -8.89 -12.34
C ASP A 72 -13.85 -10.13 -12.97
N PRO A 73 -14.39 -11.34 -12.73
CA PRO A 73 -13.98 -12.57 -13.39
C PRO A 73 -14.01 -12.54 -14.92
N LYS A 74 -14.90 -11.74 -15.50
CA LYS A 74 -15.10 -11.66 -16.95
C LYS A 74 -14.04 -10.83 -17.65
N ASN A 75 -13.26 -10.07 -16.89
CA ASN A 75 -12.19 -9.21 -17.39
C ASN A 75 -10.84 -9.76 -16.95
N LYS A 76 -9.78 -9.46 -17.71
CA LYS A 76 -8.42 -9.73 -17.26
C LYS A 76 -8.16 -9.00 -15.93
N PRO A 77 -7.51 -9.64 -14.94
CA PRO A 77 -7.18 -8.99 -13.68
C PRO A 77 -6.32 -7.73 -13.91
N ASP A 78 -6.84 -6.55 -13.60
CA ASP A 78 -6.01 -5.34 -13.51
C ASP A 78 -5.27 -5.36 -12.17
N THR A 79 -4.12 -6.03 -12.16
CA THR A 79 -3.27 -6.17 -10.98
C THR A 79 -2.48 -4.91 -10.67
N SER A 80 -2.39 -3.94 -11.60
CA SER A 80 -1.49 -2.79 -11.53
C SER A 80 -1.73 -1.92 -10.29
N ARG A 81 -3.00 -1.74 -9.92
CA ARG A 81 -3.40 -0.98 -8.73
C ARG A 81 -2.98 -1.67 -7.45
N LEU A 82 -3.23 -2.98 -7.35
CA LEU A 82 -2.86 -3.76 -6.17
C LEU A 82 -1.35 -3.84 -6.01
N VAL A 83 -0.61 -4.07 -7.11
CA VAL A 83 0.87 -4.03 -7.12
C VAL A 83 1.38 -2.69 -6.61
N ARG A 84 0.80 -1.58 -7.08
CA ARG A 84 1.19 -0.25 -6.60
C ARG A 84 0.94 -0.08 -5.11
N VAL A 85 -0.18 -0.58 -4.57
CA VAL A 85 -0.50 -0.53 -3.14
C VAL A 85 0.46 -1.40 -2.32
N ILE A 86 0.70 -2.64 -2.75
CA ILE A 86 1.61 -3.58 -2.07
C ILE A 86 3.05 -3.05 -2.06
N GLY A 87 3.46 -2.29 -3.07
CA GLY A 87 4.76 -1.61 -3.12
C GLY A 87 5.05 -0.65 -1.94
N TRP A 88 4.03 -0.27 -1.16
CA TRP A 88 4.17 0.54 0.05
C TRP A 88 4.39 -0.27 1.33
N SER A 89 4.52 -1.59 1.25
CA SER A 89 4.68 -2.52 2.39
C SER A 89 5.87 -2.18 3.29
N ASP A 90 6.94 -1.58 2.75
CA ASP A 90 8.11 -1.14 3.52
C ASP A 90 7.88 0.18 4.28
N ILE A 91 6.89 0.96 3.86
CA ILE A 91 6.57 2.28 4.43
C ILE A 91 5.55 2.15 5.54
N VAL A 92 4.45 1.45 5.29
CA VAL A 92 3.39 1.25 6.28
C VAL A 92 3.68 0.02 7.14
N SER A 93 3.09 -0.07 8.33
CA SER A 93 3.23 -1.29 9.13
C SER A 93 2.50 -2.47 8.46
N HIS A 94 3.02 -3.68 8.65
CA HIS A 94 2.38 -4.91 8.17
C HIS A 94 0.92 -5.01 8.66
N ARG A 95 0.67 -4.64 9.92
CA ARG A 95 -0.68 -4.61 10.51
C ARG A 95 -1.64 -3.72 9.71
N MET A 96 -1.19 -2.53 9.28
CA MET A 96 -2.02 -1.59 8.52
C MET A 96 -2.30 -2.11 7.11
N MET A 97 -1.29 -2.66 6.43
CA MET A 97 -1.45 -3.27 5.12
C MET A 97 -2.46 -4.42 5.15
N CYS A 98 -2.32 -5.34 6.11
CA CYS A 98 -3.23 -6.47 6.25
C CYS A 98 -4.67 -6.03 6.58
N ALA A 99 -4.84 -5.03 7.45
CA ALA A 99 -6.17 -4.51 7.78
C ALA A 99 -6.87 -3.94 6.54
N MET A 100 -6.17 -3.08 5.78
CA MET A 100 -6.70 -2.49 4.55
C MET A 100 -7.06 -3.55 3.50
N LEU A 101 -6.20 -4.54 3.26
CA LEU A 101 -6.49 -5.62 2.31
C LEU A 101 -7.69 -6.47 2.75
N ARG A 102 -7.80 -6.76 4.05
CA ARG A 102 -8.93 -7.49 4.64
C ARG A 102 -10.25 -6.75 4.46
N GLU A 103 -10.24 -5.43 4.51
CA GLU A 103 -11.45 -4.62 4.42
C GLU A 103 -11.84 -4.31 2.97
N LEU A 104 -10.86 -3.98 2.11
CA LEU A 104 -11.14 -3.42 0.78
C LEU A 104 -10.91 -4.38 -0.39
N PHE A 105 -10.06 -5.38 -0.23
CA PHE A 105 -9.66 -6.29 -1.32
C PHE A 105 -10.27 -7.68 -1.19
N PHE A 106 -9.96 -8.41 -0.12
CA PHE A 106 -10.36 -9.81 0.02
C PHE A 106 -11.88 -10.04 -0.05
N PRO A 107 -12.76 -9.20 0.53
CA PRO A 107 -14.19 -9.39 0.40
C PRO A 107 -14.68 -9.35 -1.04
N LYS A 108 -14.14 -8.42 -1.84
CA LYS A 108 -14.46 -8.31 -3.27
C LYS A 108 -13.95 -9.53 -4.05
N LEU A 109 -12.70 -9.92 -3.81
CA LEU A 109 -12.08 -11.08 -4.47
C LEU A 109 -12.88 -12.36 -4.19
N LEU A 110 -13.19 -12.61 -2.92
CA LEU A 110 -13.93 -13.80 -2.49
C LEU A 110 -15.37 -13.79 -3.00
N GLN A 111 -16.04 -12.63 -3.00
CA GLN A 111 -17.39 -12.51 -3.55
C GLN A 111 -17.41 -12.82 -5.05
N SER A 112 -16.48 -12.26 -5.82
CA SER A 112 -16.36 -12.52 -7.26
C SER A 112 -16.07 -13.99 -7.55
N LEU A 113 -15.14 -14.60 -6.79
CA LEU A 113 -14.83 -16.01 -6.91
C LEU A 113 -16.03 -16.91 -6.56
N PHE A 114 -16.73 -16.60 -5.46
CA PHE A 114 -17.92 -17.34 -5.06
C PHE A 114 -19.01 -17.28 -6.14
N THR A 115 -19.34 -16.08 -6.62
CA THR A 115 -20.33 -15.89 -7.68
C THR A 115 -19.96 -16.69 -8.93
N TRP A 116 -18.68 -16.66 -9.33
CA TRP A 116 -18.21 -17.39 -10.51
C TRP A 116 -18.32 -18.90 -10.33
N LEU A 117 -17.88 -19.43 -9.18
CA LEU A 117 -17.95 -20.86 -8.85
C LEU A 117 -19.38 -21.39 -8.79
N THR A 118 -20.34 -20.58 -8.38
CA THR A 118 -21.76 -20.97 -8.32
C THR A 118 -22.49 -20.95 -9.68
N GLY A 119 -21.89 -20.34 -10.71
CA GLY A 119 -22.52 -20.12 -12.02
C GLY A 119 -22.26 -21.19 -13.08
N ASN A 120 -21.60 -22.30 -12.71
CA ASN A 120 -21.06 -23.32 -13.63
C ASN A 120 -19.90 -22.80 -14.51
N PRO A 121 -18.74 -22.45 -13.92
CA PRO A 121 -17.61 -21.89 -14.64
C PRO A 121 -16.77 -22.96 -15.36
N GLU A 122 -15.91 -22.51 -16.27
CA GLU A 122 -14.77 -23.30 -16.74
C GLU A 122 -13.66 -23.24 -15.68
N PHE A 123 -13.30 -24.38 -15.08
CA PHE A 123 -12.43 -24.39 -13.90
C PHE A 123 -10.99 -23.96 -14.20
N ASP A 124 -10.49 -24.26 -15.40
CA ASP A 124 -9.14 -23.85 -15.81
C ASP A 124 -9.01 -22.32 -15.85
N GLU A 125 -10.04 -21.62 -16.33
CA GLU A 125 -10.08 -20.15 -16.34
C GLU A 125 -10.12 -19.58 -14.92
N VAL A 126 -10.87 -20.22 -14.01
CA VAL A 126 -10.94 -19.82 -12.59
C VAL A 126 -9.57 -19.95 -11.93
N VAL A 127 -8.87 -21.05 -12.19
CA VAL A 127 -7.54 -21.31 -11.64
C VAL A 127 -6.54 -20.27 -12.16
N GLU A 128 -6.49 -20.03 -13.47
CA GLU A 128 -5.59 -19.04 -14.08
C GLU A 128 -5.84 -17.64 -13.51
N TRP A 129 -7.11 -17.23 -13.41
CA TRP A 129 -7.49 -15.94 -12.87
C TRP A 129 -7.11 -15.79 -11.38
N TYR A 130 -7.37 -16.82 -10.57
CA TYR A 130 -7.04 -16.80 -9.15
C TYR A 130 -5.53 -16.80 -8.90
N GLU A 131 -4.76 -17.59 -9.65
CA GLU A 131 -3.30 -17.59 -9.58
C GLU A 131 -2.72 -16.22 -9.97
N GLY A 132 -3.37 -15.51 -10.91
CA GLY A 132 -3.01 -14.13 -11.25
C GLY A 132 -3.08 -13.15 -10.06
N TRP A 133 -4.07 -13.30 -9.17
CA TRP A 133 -4.16 -12.49 -7.94
C TRP A 133 -3.25 -13.00 -6.82
N LYS A 134 -3.19 -14.33 -6.65
CA LYS A 134 -2.39 -14.97 -5.60
C LYS A 134 -0.90 -14.72 -5.77
N GLY A 135 -0.39 -14.73 -7.01
CA GLY A 135 1.01 -14.47 -7.32
C GLY A 135 1.52 -13.06 -7.00
N LEU A 136 0.64 -12.15 -6.58
CA LEU A 136 1.01 -10.78 -6.20
C LEU A 136 1.47 -10.66 -4.74
N PHE A 137 1.24 -11.69 -3.93
CA PHE A 137 1.63 -11.73 -2.53
C PHE A 137 2.88 -12.60 -2.35
N PRO A 138 3.89 -12.15 -1.57
CA PRO A 138 5.08 -12.95 -1.25
C PRO A 138 4.79 -14.11 -0.29
#